data_AF-A0A0M3Q9A1-F1
#
_entry.id   AF-A0A0M3Q9A1-F1
#
_cell.length_a   1.000
_cell.length_b   1.000
_cell.length_c   1.000
_cell.angle_alpha   90.00
_cell.angle_beta   90.00
_cell.angle_gamma   90.00
#
_symmetry.space_group_name_H-M   'P 1'
#
loop_
_entity.id
_entity.type
_entity.pdbx_description
1 polymer ?
#
loop_
_entity_poly.entity_id
_entity_poly.type
_entity_poly.pdbx_seq_one_letter_code
_entity_poly.pdbx_strand_id
1 'polypeptide(L)'
;MSEVKPSFHDVQRRSIVVRQITKDGVPVLAIEEVYDDGSSRRLMLLNKYDAKQLSAACDRYLQETFAATFAGVNTDLSPEDMAKLFGDD
;
A
#
# COMPACT_ATOMS: atom_id res chain seq x y z
N MET A 1 -16.83 -6.70 -22.58
CA MET A 1 -16.94 -6.07 -21.24
C MET A 1 -15.62 -5.36 -21.00
N SER A 2 -15.63 -4.08 -20.62
CA SER A 2 -14.41 -3.31 -20.41
C SER A 2 -13.64 -3.86 -19.21
N GLU A 3 -12.42 -4.34 -19.41
CA GLU A 3 -11.53 -4.76 -18.33
C GLU A 3 -11.38 -3.61 -17.32
N VAL A 4 -11.83 -3.84 -16.09
CA VAL A 4 -11.65 -2.87 -15.01
C VAL A 4 -10.21 -2.98 -14.54
N LYS A 5 -9.37 -2.01 -14.91
CA LYS A 5 -7.97 -1.98 -14.47
C LYS A 5 -7.91 -1.93 -12.93
N PRO A 6 -7.23 -2.87 -12.26
CA PRO A 6 -7.10 -2.85 -10.80
C PRO A 6 -6.31 -1.63 -10.33
N SER A 7 -6.70 -1.09 -9.18
CA SER A 7 -5.95 -0.04 -8.49
C SER A 7 -4.65 -0.58 -7.90
N PHE A 8 -4.70 -1.78 -7.31
CA PHE A 8 -3.54 -2.52 -6.83
C PHE A 8 -3.88 -4.01 -6.65
N HIS A 9 -2.86 -4.82 -6.35
CA HIS A 9 -3.02 -6.20 -5.92
C HIS A 9 -2.59 -6.31 -4.46
N ASP A 10 -3.34 -7.07 -3.67
CA ASP A 10 -2.92 -7.37 -2.30
C ASP A 10 -1.86 -8.47 -2.27
N VAL A 11 -1.36 -8.81 -1.08
CA VAL A 11 -0.36 -9.87 -0.89
C VAL A 11 -0.87 -11.27 -1.28
N GLN A 12 -2.19 -11.46 -1.38
CA GLN A 12 -2.83 -12.68 -1.85
C GLN A 12 -3.08 -12.66 -3.36
N ARG A 13 -2.57 -11.64 -4.07
CA ARG A 13 -2.72 -11.42 -5.51
C ARG A 13 -4.16 -11.19 -5.97
N ARG A 14 -5.04 -10.74 -5.07
CA ARG A 14 -6.41 -10.35 -5.45
C ARG A 14 -6.38 -9.01 -6.15
N SER A 15 -7.10 -8.88 -7.26
CA SER A 15 -7.25 -7.62 -7.99
C SER A 15 -8.23 -6.70 -7.26
N ILE A 16 -7.71 -5.59 -6.72
CA ILE A 16 -8.51 -4.64 -5.94
C ILE A 16 -8.77 -3.38 -6.76
N VAL A 17 -10.03 -2.96 -6.80
CA VAL A 17 -10.47 -1.70 -7.40
C VAL A 17 -10.97 -0.78 -6.30
N VAL A 18 -10.47 0.45 -6.30
CA VAL A 18 -10.89 1.52 -5.39
C VAL A 18 -11.55 2.63 -6.20
N ARG A 19 -12.78 3.00 -5.83
CA ARG A 19 -13.54 4.06 -6.51
C ARG A 19 -14.44 4.81 -5.54
N GLN A 20 -14.64 6.09 -5.81
CA GLN A 20 -15.66 6.87 -5.10
C GLN A 20 -17.03 6.56 -5.72
N ILE A 21 -18.01 6.29 -4.86
CA ILE A 21 -19.42 6.13 -5.25
C ILE A 21 -20.30 7.00 -4.36
N THR A 22 -21.56 7.18 -4.75
CA THR A 22 -22.57 7.83 -3.91
C THR A 22 -23.43 6.78 -3.24
N LYS A 23 -23.57 6.86 -1.92
CA LYS A 23 -24.51 6.06 -1.13
C LYS A 23 -25.39 7.00 -0.31
N ASP A 24 -26.70 6.91 -0.48
CA ASP A 24 -27.68 7.74 0.26
C ASP A 24 -27.39 9.25 0.16
N GLY A 25 -26.92 9.70 -1.01
CA GLY A 25 -26.55 11.10 -1.25
C GLY A 25 -25.17 11.52 -0.73
N VAL A 26 -24.43 10.61 -0.08
CA VAL A 26 -23.11 10.88 0.51
C VAL A 26 -22.01 10.20 -0.29
N PRO A 27 -20.91 10.90 -0.64
CA PRO A 27 -19.77 10.28 -1.29
C PRO A 27 -19.02 9.35 -0.30
N VAL A 28 -18.75 8.13 -0.76
CA VAL A 28 -18.06 7.09 0.01
C VAL A 28 -17.04 6.39 -0.88
N LEU A 29 -15.99 5.84 -0.28
CA LEU A 29 -14.96 5.08 -0.96
C LEU A 29 -15.33 3.59 -0.96
N ALA A 30 -15.54 3.02 -2.13
CA ALA A 30 -15.75 1.60 -2.34
C ALA A 30 -14.42 0.92 -2.64
N ILE A 31 -14.14 -0.16 -1.91
CA ILE A 31 -13.01 -1.06 -2.15
C ILE A 31 -13.58 -2.43 -2.50
N GLU A 32 -13.30 -2.90 -3.70
CA GLU A 32 -13.91 -4.10 -4.28
C GLU A 32 -12.82 -5.05 -4.79
N GLU A 33 -13.00 -6.34 -4.52
CA GLU A 33 -12.28 -7.41 -5.20
C GLU A 33 -12.97 -7.67 -6.54
N VAL A 34 -12.21 -7.73 -7.63
CA VAL A 34 -12.73 -8.05 -8.96
C VAL A 34 -12.24 -9.44 -9.36
N TYR A 35 -13.15 -10.25 -9.86
CA TYR A 35 -12.89 -11.61 -10.33
C TYR A 35 -12.75 -11.67 -11.86
N ASP A 36 -12.15 -12.74 -12.36
CA ASP A 36 -11.88 -12.93 -13.79
C ASP A 36 -13.15 -13.01 -14.66
N ASP A 37 -14.28 -13.39 -14.06
CA ASP A 37 -15.59 -13.41 -14.72
C ASP A 37 -16.23 -12.01 -14.84
N GLY A 38 -15.53 -10.97 -14.39
CA GLY A 38 -15.98 -9.58 -14.37
C GLY A 38 -16.93 -9.25 -13.22
N SER A 39 -17.26 -10.22 -12.36
CA SER A 39 -18.00 -9.96 -11.13
C SER A 39 -17.11 -9.29 -10.09
N SER A 40 -17.72 -8.64 -9.10
CA SER A 40 -16.98 -8.01 -8.01
C SER A 40 -17.66 -8.21 -6.66
N ARG A 41 -16.83 -8.25 -5.62
CA ARG A 41 -17.26 -8.35 -4.23
C ARG A 41 -16.81 -7.12 -3.45
N ARG A 42 -17.75 -6.47 -2.76
CA ARG A 42 -17.45 -5.36 -1.85
C ARG A 42 -16.67 -5.87 -0.64
N LEU A 43 -15.45 -5.37 -0.47
CA LEU A 43 -14.62 -5.64 0.72
C LEU A 43 -14.84 -4.60 1.79
N MET A 44 -14.85 -3.31 1.40
CA MET A 44 -15.04 -2.20 2.33
C MET A 44 -15.85 -1.08 1.69
N LEU A 45 -16.58 -0.35 2.53
CA LEU A 45 -17.23 0.89 2.15
C LEU A 45 -16.99 1.93 3.24
N LEU A 46 -16.20 2.95 2.90
CA LEU A 46 -15.67 3.90 3.87
C LEU A 46 -16.26 5.29 3.63
N ASN A 47 -16.69 5.96 4.69
CA ASN A 47 -16.93 7.39 4.63
C ASN A 47 -15.60 8.16 4.66
N LYS A 48 -15.65 9.49 4.58
CA LYS A 48 -14.45 10.35 4.59
C LYS A 48 -13.58 10.21 5.85
N TYR A 49 -14.18 9.95 7.01
CA TYR A 49 -13.47 9.83 8.28
C TYR A 49 -12.72 8.50 8.34
N ASP A 50 -13.41 7.40 8.03
CA ASP A 50 -12.81 6.06 8.05
C ASP A 50 -11.72 5.91 6.98
N ALA A 51 -11.92 6.49 5.79
CA ALA A 51 -10.91 6.54 4.75
C ALA A 51 -9.64 7.29 5.20
N LYS A 52 -9.78 8.37 5.97
CA LYS A 52 -8.64 9.09 6.53
C LYS A 52 -7.88 8.25 7.57
N GLN A 53 -8.59 7.52 8.42
CA GLN A 53 -7.95 6.64 9.41
C GLN A 53 -7.22 5.48 8.74
N LEU A 54 -7.79 4.90 7.67
CA LEU A 54 -7.12 3.87 6.88
C LEU A 54 -5.83 4.42 6.23
N SER A 55 -5.88 5.61 5.62
CA SER A 55 -4.68 6.26 5.07
C SER A 55 -3.59 6.41 6.13
N ALA A 56 -3.93 6.94 7.30
CA ALA A 56 -2.95 7.13 8.38
C ALA A 56 -2.35 5.81 8.88
N ALA A 57 -3.13 4.73 8.90
CA ALA A 57 -2.62 3.40 9.24
C ALA A 57 -1.64 2.86 8.18
N CYS A 58 -1.95 3.04 6.89
CA CYS A 58 -1.05 2.69 5.79
C CYS A 58 0.25 3.50 5.85
N ASP A 59 0.16 4.82 6.07
CA ASP A 59 1.33 5.69 6.17
C ASP A 59 2.25 5.28 7.32
N ARG A 60 1.68 4.96 8.48
CA ARG A 60 2.45 4.47 9.64
C ARG A 60 3.16 3.15 9.33
N TYR A 61 2.46 2.19 8.73
CA TYR A 61 3.07 0.91 8.33
C TYR A 61 4.25 1.12 7.37
N LEU A 62 4.12 2.02 6.40
CA LEU A 62 5.19 2.33 5.45
C LEU A 62 6.39 2.97 6.16
N GLN A 63 6.15 3.93 7.07
CA GLN A 63 7.21 4.56 7.87
C GLN A 63 7.99 3.53 8.69
N GLU A 64 7.30 2.63 9.40
CA GLU A 64 7.92 1.57 10.20
C GLU A 64 8.73 0.60 9.32
N THR A 65 8.18 0.19 8.18
CA THR A 65 8.82 -0.74 7.24
C THR A 65 10.08 -0.15 6.62
N PHE A 66 10.02 1.12 6.19
CA PHE A 66 11.19 1.80 5.65
C PHE A 66 12.24 2.03 6.73
N ALA A 67 11.86 2.46 7.93
CA ALA A 67 12.80 2.63 9.04
C ALA A 67 13.55 1.32 9.36
N ALA A 68 12.85 0.18 9.39
CA ALA A 68 13.46 -1.14 9.57
C ALA A 68 14.41 -1.51 8.42
N THR A 69 14.05 -1.17 7.18
CA THR A 69 14.90 -1.40 6.00
C THR A 69 16.20 -0.60 6.10
N PHE A 70 16.14 0.69 6.48
CA PHE A 70 17.32 1.53 6.65
C PHE A 70 18.19 1.12 7.86
N ALA A 71 17.59 0.61 8.93
CA ALA A 71 18.34 0.06 10.06
C ALA A 71 19.15 -1.18 9.66
N GLY A 72 18.61 -2.03 8.78
CA GLY A 72 19.33 -3.19 8.23
C GLY A 72 20.44 -2.82 7.22
N VAL A 73 20.23 -1.79 6.40
CA VAL A 73 21.23 -1.33 5.42
C VAL A 73 22.46 -0.69 6.09
N ASN A 74 22.30 -0.03 7.23
CA ASN A 74 23.45 0.54 7.97
C ASN A 74 24.32 -0.51 8.69
N THR A 75 23.86 -1.77 8.78
CA THR A 75 24.67 -2.88 9.30
C THR A 75 25.45 -3.64 8.22
N ASP A 76 25.24 -3.33 6.94
CA ASP A 76 25.89 -4.01 5.81
C ASP A 76 27.15 -3.29 5.28
N LEU A 77 27.60 -2.21 5.92
CA LEU A 77 28.98 -1.75 5.69
C LEU A 77 29.91 -2.69 6.46
N SER A 78 30.52 -3.62 5.73
CA SER A 78 31.56 -4.47 6.31
C SER A 78 32.72 -3.57 6.83
N PRO A 79 33.45 -3.99 7.88
CA PRO A 79 34.60 -3.23 8.37
C PRO A 79 35.64 -2.93 7.27
N GLU A 80 35.72 -3.78 6.24
CA GLU A 80 36.55 -3.58 5.05
C GLU A 80 36.04 -2.44 4.15
N ASP A 81 34.73 -2.28 4.00
CA ASP A 81 34.13 -1.17 3.24
C ASP A 81 34.27 0.16 3.98
N MET A 82 34.19 0.16 5.31
CA MET A 82 34.52 1.35 6.13
C MET A 82 36.01 1.72 6.03
N ALA A 83 36.92 0.73 6.03
CA ALA A 83 38.35 0.99 5.87
C ALA A 83 38.70 1.56 4.49
N LYS A 84 37.99 1.18 3.42
CA LYS A 84 38.16 1.79 2.08
C LYS A 84 37.58 3.20 1.96
N LEU A 85 36.54 3.53 2.73
CA LEU A 85 35.91 4.86 2.75
C LEU A 85 36.69 5.88 3.59
N PHE A 86 37.41 5.43 4.62
CA PHE A 86 38.15 6.26 5.57
C PHE A 86 39.66 6.00 5.59
N GLY A 87 40.15 5.16 4.69
CA GLY A 87 41.57 4.80 4.55
C GLY A 87 42.06 5.01 3.13
N ASP A 88 42.33 6.27 2.80
CA ASP A 88 43.51 6.66 2.02
C ASP A 88 43.76 8.18 2.24
N ASP A 89 44.88 8.45 2.93
CA ASP A 89 45.55 9.72 3.33
C ASP A 89 44.78 10.82 4.10
#